data_AF-A0A061IPA2-F1
#
_entry.id   AF-A0A061IPA2-F1
#
_cell.length_a   1.000
_cell.length_b   1.000
_cell.length_c   1.000
_cell.angle_alpha   90.00
_cell.angle_beta   90.00
_cell.angle_gamma   90.00
#
_symmetry.space_group_name_H-M   'P 1'
#
loop_
_entity.id
_entity.type
_entity.pdbx_description
1 polymer ?
#
loop_
_entity_poly.entity_id
_entity_poly.type
_entity_poly.pdbx_seq_one_letter_code
_entity_poly.pdbx_strand_id
1 'polypeptide(L)'
;MSAFEKPQIIVHIQKGLNYTVFDCKWVPCSAKFVTMGNFARGTGVIQVYEIQRGDLKLLREIEKAKPIKCGTFGAASLQQRYLATGDFDGNLHIWPINLPYGKFDTCLRTESSF
;
A
#
# COMPACT_ATOMS: atom_id res chain seq x y z
N MET A 1 36.05 -13.24 18.04
CA MET A 1 34.97 -13.38 17.04
C MET A 1 34.05 -12.18 17.21
N SER A 2 33.98 -11.31 16.21
CA SER A 2 33.16 -10.08 16.27
C SER A 2 31.68 -10.46 16.11
N ALA A 3 30.79 -9.78 16.82
CA ALA A 3 29.36 -10.08 16.93
C ALA A 3 28.53 -9.90 15.64
N PHE A 4 29.17 -9.92 14.46
CA PHE A 4 28.59 -9.63 13.15
C PHE A 4 28.75 -10.77 12.12
N GLU A 5 29.16 -11.96 12.54
CA GLU A 5 29.29 -13.13 11.64
C GLU A 5 27.94 -13.67 11.12
N LYS A 6 26.82 -13.35 11.78
CA LYS A 6 25.48 -13.81 11.38
C LYS A 6 24.64 -12.63 10.86
N PRO A 7 23.83 -12.82 9.80
CA PRO A 7 22.90 -11.80 9.32
C PRO A 7 22.00 -11.29 10.45
N GLN A 8 21.84 -9.98 10.54
CA GLN A 8 21.00 -9.33 11.55
C GLN A 8 19.76 -8.72 10.91
N ILE A 9 18.61 -8.91 11.56
CA ILE A 9 17.39 -8.18 11.22
C ILE A 9 17.38 -6.92 12.09
N ILE A 10 17.50 -5.76 11.45
CA ILE A 10 17.60 -4.47 12.13
C ILE A 10 16.37 -3.64 11.76
N VAL A 11 15.75 -3.01 12.76
CA VAL A 11 14.68 -2.03 12.53
C VAL A 11 15.31 -0.76 11.98
N HIS A 12 15.11 -0.49 10.68
CA HIS A 12 15.63 0.72 10.06
C HIS A 12 14.74 1.94 10.33
N ILE A 13 13.42 1.78 10.21
CA ILE A 13 12.42 2.83 10.44
C ILE A 13 11.16 2.19 11.02
N GLN A 14 10.50 2.87 11.97
CA GLN A 14 9.24 2.44 12.56
C GLN A 14 8.26 3.61 12.61
N LYS A 15 7.01 3.37 12.22
CA LYS A 15 5.94 4.37 12.28
C LYS A 15 4.66 3.76 12.83
N GLY A 16 4.12 4.37 13.88
CA GLY A 16 2.80 4.03 14.40
C GLY A 16 1.70 4.51 13.45
N LEU A 17 0.66 3.69 13.30
CA LEU A 17 -0.51 3.98 12.46
C LEU A 17 -1.78 3.94 13.33
N ASN A 18 -2.78 4.73 12.97
CA ASN A 18 -4.04 4.88 13.70
C ASN A 18 -5.18 4.03 13.12
N TYR A 19 -4.84 2.98 12.38
CA TYR A 19 -5.77 2.07 11.72
C TYR A 19 -5.16 0.67 11.64
N THR A 20 -5.99 -0.34 11.38
CA THR A 20 -5.53 -1.72 11.26
C THR A 20 -4.98 -1.95 9.86
N VAL A 21 -3.71 -2.35 9.76
CA VAL A 21 -3.07 -2.73 8.49
C VAL A 21 -3.24 -4.23 8.26
N PHE A 22 -3.78 -4.62 7.11
CA PHE A 22 -3.89 -6.02 6.71
C PHE A 22 -2.82 -6.45 5.72
N ASP A 23 -2.28 -5.52 4.92
CA ASP A 23 -1.24 -5.81 3.94
C ASP A 23 -0.35 -4.60 3.65
N CYS A 24 0.88 -4.87 3.23
CA CYS A 24 1.82 -3.88 2.72
C CYS A 24 2.64 -4.43 1.53
N LYS A 25 2.97 -3.54 0.57
CA LYS A 25 3.73 -3.90 -0.63
C LYS A 25 4.65 -2.77 -1.07
N TRP A 26 5.88 -3.11 -1.44
CA TRP A 26 6.78 -2.17 -2.11
C TRP A 26 6.24 -1.79 -3.48
N VAL A 27 6.30 -0.50 -3.81
CA VAL A 27 6.02 -0.02 -5.16
C VAL A 27 7.26 -0.31 -6.02
N PRO A 28 7.16 -1.09 -7.11
CA PRO A 28 8.32 -1.49 -7.91
C PRO A 28 9.18 -0.30 -8.37
N CYS A 29 10.50 -0.50 -8.36
CA CYS A 29 11.49 0.49 -8.82
C CYS A 29 11.34 1.85 -8.11
N SER A 30 11.13 1.85 -6.79
CA SER A 30 11.04 3.08 -5.98
C SER A 30 11.35 2.82 -4.50
N ALA A 31 11.60 3.90 -3.75
CA ALA A 31 11.70 3.87 -2.28
C ALA A 31 10.33 4.05 -1.60
N LYS A 32 9.24 3.70 -2.30
CA LYS A 32 7.87 3.86 -1.83
C LYS A 32 7.24 2.51 -1.53
N PHE A 33 6.31 2.47 -0.58
CA PHE A 33 5.47 1.31 -0.32
C PHE A 33 4.05 1.73 -0.01
N VAL A 34 3.15 0.76 -0.12
CA VAL A 34 1.74 0.92 0.20
C VAL A 34 1.40 0.13 1.44
N THR A 35 0.44 0.63 2.19
CA THR A 35 -0.22 -0.09 3.28
C THR A 35 -1.72 -0.01 3.04
N MET A 36 -2.41 -1.08 3.41
CA MET A 36 -3.83 -1.25 3.12
C MET A 36 -4.52 -1.84 4.33
N GLY A 37 -5.73 -1.37 4.63
CA GLY A 37 -6.34 -1.66 5.91
C GLY A 37 -7.74 -1.09 6.07
N ASN A 38 -8.12 -0.86 7.34
CA ASN A 38 -9.35 -0.19 7.71
C ASN A 38 -9.22 0.68 8.97
N PHE A 39 -9.95 1.78 8.97
CA PHE A 39 -10.18 2.58 10.17
C PHE A 39 -11.17 1.88 11.12
N ALA A 40 -11.16 2.30 12.39
CA ALA A 40 -12.09 1.80 13.41
C ALA A 40 -13.58 2.02 13.04
N ARG A 41 -13.86 3.04 12.19
CA ARG A 41 -15.21 3.33 11.66
C ARG A 41 -15.67 2.37 10.55
N GLY A 42 -14.88 1.36 10.21
CA GLY A 42 -15.22 0.34 9.21
C GLY A 42 -14.92 0.73 7.76
N THR A 43 -14.42 1.94 7.49
CA THR A 43 -13.98 2.34 6.15
C THR A 43 -12.58 1.81 5.85
N GLY A 44 -12.33 1.46 4.59
CA GLY A 44 -11.02 1.02 4.12
C GLY A 44 -10.05 2.17 3.90
N VAL A 45 -8.76 1.86 3.91
CA VAL A 45 -7.71 2.83 3.68
C VAL A 45 -6.56 2.24 2.87
N ILE A 46 -6.04 3.03 1.93
CA ILE A 46 -4.75 2.82 1.27
C ILE A 46 -3.87 4.02 1.58
N GLN A 47 -2.70 3.80 2.16
CA GLN A 47 -1.70 4.85 2.34
C GLN A 47 -0.43 4.53 1.56
N VAL A 48 0.13 5.54 0.90
CA VAL A 48 1.40 5.47 0.17
C VAL A 48 2.45 6.23 0.95
N TYR A 49 3.51 5.52 1.30
CA TYR A 49 4.65 6.06 2.03
C TYR A 49 5.89 6.09 1.14
N GLU A 50 6.77 7.05 1.43
CA GLU A 50 8.12 7.08 0.89
C GLU A 50 9.13 7.21 2.01
N ILE A 51 10.20 6.42 1.91
CA ILE A 51 11.36 6.58 2.77
C ILE A 51 12.11 7.84 2.36
N GLN A 52 12.21 8.80 3.27
CA GLN A 52 12.97 10.03 3.07
C GLN A 52 13.86 10.28 4.29
N ARG A 53 15.18 10.28 4.08
CA ARG A 53 16.19 10.67 5.10
C ARG A 53 16.01 9.97 6.46
N GLY A 54 15.66 8.68 6.46
CA GLY A 54 15.47 7.89 7.69
C GLY A 54 14.09 8.02 8.33
N ASP A 55 13.14 8.69 7.69
CA ASP A 55 11.75 8.78 8.12
C ASP A 55 10.78 8.33 7.00
N LEU A 56 9.53 8.10 7.36
CA LEU A 56 8.44 7.72 6.47
C LEU A 56 7.50 8.90 6.23
N LYS A 57 7.63 9.50 5.04
CA LYS A 57 6.72 10.54 4.58
C LYS A 57 5.45 9.91 4.03
N LEU A 58 4.30 10.26 4.60
CA LEU A 58 2.99 9.95 3.99
C LEU A 58 2.85 10.83 2.74
N LEU A 59 2.79 10.20 1.58
CA LEU A 59 2.59 10.90 0.31
C LEU A 59 1.11 11.04 -0.01
N ARG A 60 0.32 9.99 0.26
CA ARG A 60 -1.12 9.95 0.01
C ARG A 60 -1.85 9.01 0.94
N GLU A 61 -3.09 9.37 1.24
CA GLU A 61 -4.08 8.56 1.94
C GLU A 61 -5.35 8.54 1.10
N ILE A 62 -5.94 7.37 0.93
CA ILE A 62 -7.17 7.17 0.17
C ILE A 62 -8.12 6.36 1.02
N GLU A 63 -9.22 6.97 1.44
CA GLU A 63 -10.30 6.28 2.14
C GLU A 63 -11.28 5.65 1.14
N LYS A 64 -11.78 4.46 1.50
CA LYS A 64 -12.77 3.71 0.71
C LYS A 64 -13.91 3.25 1.60
N ALA A 65 -15.06 3.00 0.98
CA ALA A 65 -16.25 2.57 1.70
C ALA A 65 -16.05 1.23 2.44
N LYS A 66 -15.21 0.34 1.88
CA LYS A 66 -15.00 -1.02 2.40
C LYS A 66 -13.55 -1.28 2.79
N PRO A 67 -13.30 -2.01 3.90
CA PRO A 67 -11.97 -2.45 4.32
C PRO A 67 -11.20 -3.15 3.20
N ILE A 68 -9.89 -2.92 3.12
CA ILE A 68 -9.06 -3.48 2.04
C ILE A 68 -8.12 -4.53 2.62
N LYS A 69 -8.25 -5.77 2.16
CA LYS A 69 -7.62 -6.94 2.79
C LYS A 69 -6.21 -7.23 2.29
N CYS A 70 -5.98 -7.09 0.99
CA CYS A 70 -4.75 -7.49 0.34
C CYS A 70 -4.55 -6.76 -0.99
N GLY A 71 -3.30 -6.67 -1.45
CA GLY A 71 -3.00 -6.10 -2.75
C GLY A 71 -1.73 -6.64 -3.41
N THR A 72 -1.61 -6.42 -4.71
CA THR A 72 -0.47 -6.84 -5.51
C THR A 72 -0.16 -5.88 -6.66
N PHE A 73 1.13 -5.73 -6.94
CA PHE A 73 1.64 -5.09 -8.16
C PHE A 73 1.96 -6.10 -9.27
N GLY A 74 1.84 -7.41 -9.00
CA GLY A 74 2.28 -8.47 -9.92
C GLY A 74 1.54 -8.53 -11.25
N ALA A 75 0.33 -7.97 -11.32
CA ALA A 75 -0.46 -7.88 -12.56
C ALA A 75 -0.16 -6.62 -13.39
N ALA A 76 0.66 -5.69 -12.87
CA ALA A 76 0.91 -4.41 -13.51
C ALA A 76 2.28 -4.35 -14.20
N SER A 77 2.34 -3.61 -15.32
CA SER A 77 3.63 -3.27 -15.94
C SER A 77 4.46 -2.35 -15.02
N LEU A 78 5.78 -2.43 -15.13
CA LEU A 78 6.71 -1.59 -14.36
C LEU A 78 6.53 -0.07 -14.62
N GLN A 79 5.94 0.28 -15.76
CA GLN A 79 5.66 1.68 -16.12
C GLN A 79 4.37 2.18 -15.46
N GLN A 80 3.31 1.37 -15.45
CA GLN A 80 2.00 1.77 -14.92
C GLN A 80 1.93 1.65 -13.39
N ARG A 81 2.52 0.59 -12.83
CA ARG A 81 2.55 0.31 -11.38
C ARG A 81 1.17 0.39 -10.75
N TYR A 82 0.19 -0.23 -11.40
CA TYR A 82 -1.16 -0.31 -10.86
C TYR A 82 -1.19 -1.29 -9.69
N LEU A 83 -1.89 -0.91 -8.64
CA LEU A 83 -2.13 -1.75 -7.48
C LEU A 83 -3.47 -2.44 -7.68
N ALA A 84 -3.47 -3.77 -7.76
CA ALA A 84 -4.69 -4.56 -7.64
C ALA A 84 -4.98 -4.80 -6.16
N THR A 85 -6.23 -4.67 -5.72
CA THR A 85 -6.64 -4.88 -4.32
C THR A 85 -7.91 -5.68 -4.21
N GLY A 86 -7.98 -6.59 -3.23
CA GLY A 86 -9.21 -7.23 -2.79
C GLY A 86 -9.75 -6.57 -1.53
N ASP A 87 -11.05 -6.26 -1.50
CA ASP A 87 -11.75 -5.75 -0.32
C ASP A 87 -12.50 -6.86 0.44
N PHE A 88 -13.07 -6.52 1.59
CA PHE A 88 -13.82 -7.46 2.43
C PHE A 88 -15.22 -7.80 1.91
N ASP A 89 -15.71 -7.08 0.90
CA ASP A 89 -16.97 -7.41 0.21
C ASP A 89 -16.72 -8.34 -1.00
N GLY A 90 -15.47 -8.74 -1.23
CA GLY A 90 -15.09 -9.64 -2.32
C GLY A 90 -14.82 -8.94 -3.66
N ASN A 91 -14.77 -7.61 -3.70
CA ASN A 91 -14.53 -6.88 -4.94
C ASN A 91 -13.03 -6.78 -5.25
N LEU A 92 -12.70 -6.86 -6.54
CA LEU A 92 -11.38 -6.57 -7.07
C LEU A 92 -11.34 -5.15 -7.65
N HIS A 93 -10.35 -4.37 -7.22
CA HIS A 93 -10.14 -3.00 -7.65
C HIS A 93 -8.74 -2.80 -8.23
N ILE A 94 -8.62 -1.99 -9.28
CA ILE A 94 -7.32 -1.59 -9.87
C ILE A 94 -7.09 -0.09 -9.67
N TRP A 95 -6.02 0.27 -8.96
CA TRP A 95 -5.66 1.65 -8.63
C TRP A 95 -4.41 2.08 -9.38
N PRO A 96 -4.43 3.22 -10.08
CA PRO A 96 -3.21 3.80 -10.61
C PRO A 96 -2.47 4.43 -9.44
N ILE A 97 -1.31 3.93 -9.00
CA ILE A 97 -0.64 4.46 -7.79
C ILE A 97 0.53 5.41 -8.06
N ASN A 98 0.96 5.56 -9.31
CA ASN A 98 2.17 6.33 -9.66
C ASN A 98 1.92 7.59 -10.49
N LEU A 99 0.66 7.95 -10.78
CA LEU A 99 0.35 9.22 -11.45
C LEU A 99 0.75 10.49 -10.63
N PRO A 100 1.02 11.62 -11.29
CA PRO A 100 1.00 12.92 -10.60
C PRO A 100 -0.45 13.30 -10.24
N TYR A 101 -0.59 14.08 -9.16
CA TYR A 101 -1.82 14.59 -8.52
C TYR A 101 -3.11 14.62 -9.37
N GLY A 102 -4.24 14.17 -8.78
CA GLY A 102 -5.60 14.52 -9.23
C GLY A 102 -6.48 13.43 -9.84
N LYS A 103 -5.96 12.24 -10.21
CA LYS A 103 -6.76 11.14 -10.82
C LYS A 103 -6.75 9.83 -10.03
N PHE A 104 -6.40 9.88 -8.75
CA PHE A 104 -6.13 8.72 -7.90
C PHE A 104 -7.35 8.11 -7.23
N ASP A 105 -8.40 8.90 -7.05
CA ASP A 105 -9.57 8.48 -6.29
C ASP A 105 -10.47 7.55 -7.11
N THR A 106 -10.29 7.56 -8.43
CA THR A 106 -11.04 6.72 -9.37
C THR A 106 -10.37 5.36 -9.54
N CYS A 107 -11.07 4.32 -9.09
CA CYS A 107 -10.74 2.95 -9.45
C CYS A 107 -10.82 2.81 -10.98
N LEU A 108 -9.78 2.25 -11.61
CA LEU A 108 -9.78 2.06 -13.07
C LEU A 108 -10.74 0.96 -13.49
N ARG A 109 -10.90 -0.07 -12.65
CA ARG A 109 -11.82 -1.20 -12.87
C ARG A 109 -12.26 -1.78 -11.54
N THR A 110 -13.57 -1.99 -11.41
CA THR A 110 -14.19 -2.76 -10.34
C THR A 110 -14.82 -4.00 -10.97
N GLU A 111 -14.36 -5.18 -10.61
CA GLU A 111 -15.05 -6.43 -10.96
C GLU A 111 -15.61 -7.01 -9.67
N SER A 112 -16.95 -7.10 -9.61
CA SER A 112 -17.71 -7.54 -8.43
C SER A 112 -18.03 -9.04 -8.45
N SER A 113 -17.58 -9.78 -9.47
CA SER A 113 -17.85 -11.21 -9.61
C SER A 113 -17.01 -11.81 -10.75
N PHE A 114 -16.31 -12.91 -10.46
CA PHE A 114 -15.92 -13.91 -11.48
C PHE A 114 -17.04 -14.94 -11.63
#